data_AF-A0A1W1BQW5-F1
#
_entry.id   AF-A0A1W1BQW5-F1
#
_cell.length_a   1.000
_cell.length_b   1.000
_cell.length_c   1.000
_cell.angle_alpha   90.00
_cell.angle_beta   90.00
_cell.angle_gamma   90.00
#
_symmetry.space_group_name_H-M   'P 1'
#
loop_
_entity.id
_entity.type
_entity.pdbx_description
1 polymer ?
#
loop_
_entity_poly.entity_id
_entity_poly.type
_entity_poly.pdbx_seq_one_letter_code
_entity_poly.pdbx_strand_id
1 'polypeptide(L)'
;MFISLLLPLFNISKETLSGWYTYDKIATVASIILLIGFFFYAQYEAKKYKQCTSCQIGNQIGIMAKRLVALIPLAIASYFILNPS
;
A
#
# COMPACT_ATOMS: atom_id res chain seq x y z
N MET A 1 -0.10 7.03 -4.52
CA MET A 1 0.94 6.08 -4.09
C MET A 1 1.68 5.41 -5.23
N PHE A 2 1.28 5.58 -6.51
CA PHE A 2 2.07 5.13 -7.66
C PHE A 2 1.87 6.01 -8.90
N ILE A 3 1.40 7.25 -8.73
CA ILE A 3 1.30 8.23 -9.83
C ILE A 3 2.71 8.53 -10.37
N SER A 4 3.75 8.33 -9.56
CA SER A 4 5.15 8.39 -9.97
C SER A 4 5.47 7.50 -11.18
N LEU A 5 4.77 6.39 -11.39
CA LEU A 5 4.96 5.53 -12.58
C LEU A 5 4.42 6.16 -13.87
N LEU A 6 3.45 7.07 -13.78
CA LEU A 6 2.86 7.76 -14.93
C LEU A 6 3.54 9.10 -15.21
N LEU A 7 4.19 9.69 -14.20
CA LEU A 7 4.93 10.95 -14.28
C LEU A 7 6.00 11.01 -15.40
N PRO A 8 6.77 9.94 -15.70
CA PRO A 8 7.70 9.91 -16.83
C PRO A 8 7.04 10.11 -18.19
N LEU A 9 5.76 9.72 -18.34
CA LEU A 9 5.02 9.84 -19.61
C LEU A 9 4.73 11.31 -19.97
N PHE A 10 4.77 12.21 -18.99
CA PHE A 10 4.48 13.64 -19.15
C PHE A 10 5.74 14.52 -19.21
N ASN A 11 6.93 13.93 -19.35
CA ASN A 11 8.19 14.66 -19.51
C ASN A 11 8.49 15.66 -18.37
N ILE A 12 8.10 15.31 -17.13
CA ILE A 12 8.25 16.13 -15.93
C ILE A 12 9.72 16.15 -15.45
N SER A 13 10.13 17.25 -14.79
CA SER A 13 11.51 17.46 -14.33
C SER A 13 12.01 16.36 -13.39
N LYS A 14 13.32 16.04 -13.48
CA LYS A 14 13.97 14.99 -12.69
C LYS A 14 13.93 15.26 -11.18
N GLU A 15 13.95 16.52 -10.77
CA GLU A 15 13.83 16.92 -9.36
C GLU A 15 12.44 16.63 -8.79
N THR A 16 11.39 16.84 -9.60
CA THR A 16 10.03 16.47 -9.18
C THR A 16 9.87 14.96 -9.10
N LEU A 17 10.49 14.21 -10.03
CA LEU A 17 10.46 12.75 -10.03
C LEU A 17 11.09 12.12 -8.77
N SER A 18 12.23 12.65 -8.30
CA SER A 18 12.92 12.13 -7.11
C SER A 18 12.14 12.41 -5.81
N GLY A 19 11.47 13.56 -5.73
CA GLY A 19 10.54 13.89 -4.64
C GLY A 19 9.36 12.92 -4.58
N TRP A 20 8.73 12.65 -5.74
CA TRP A 20 7.62 11.70 -5.84
C TRP A 20 8.05 10.26 -5.53
N TYR A 21 9.23 9.82 -5.98
CA TYR A 21 9.75 8.49 -5.65
C TYR A 21 9.99 8.32 -4.14
N THR A 22 10.55 9.34 -3.48
CA THR A 22 10.75 9.35 -2.02
C THR A 22 9.41 9.28 -1.29
N TYR A 23 8.43 10.06 -1.74
CA TYR A 23 7.07 10.01 -1.21
C TYR A 23 6.45 8.61 -1.36
N ASP A 24 6.52 8.00 -2.54
CA ASP A 24 5.93 6.69 -2.78
C ASP A 24 6.61 5.59 -1.96
N LYS A 25 7.93 5.70 -1.71
CA LYS A 25 8.65 4.80 -0.79
C LYS A 25 8.15 4.92 0.65
N ILE A 26 8.04 6.14 1.17
CA ILE A 26 7.55 6.38 2.55
C ILE A 26 6.10 5.94 2.68
N ALA A 27 5.24 6.30 1.72
CA ALA A 27 3.83 5.95 1.71
C ALA A 27 3.63 4.43 1.64
N THR A 28 4.47 3.72 0.88
CA THR A 28 4.46 2.25 0.80
C THR A 28 4.74 1.62 2.16
N VAL A 29 5.81 2.04 2.84
CA VAL A 29 6.15 1.55 4.18
C VAL A 29 5.04 1.87 5.19
N ALA A 30 4.54 3.11 5.18
CA ALA A 30 3.44 3.52 6.05
C ALA A 30 2.17 2.69 5.83
N SER A 31 1.84 2.37 4.58
CA SER A 31 0.67 1.57 4.24
C SER A 31 0.79 0.12 4.70
N ILE A 32 1.99 -0.47 4.64
CA ILE A 32 2.24 -1.82 5.18
C ILE A 32 2.05 -1.82 6.69
N ILE A 33 2.60 -0.84 7.40
CA ILE A 33 2.43 -0.70 8.86
C ILE A 33 0.95 -0.55 9.21
N LEU A 34 0.21 0.30 8.49
CA LEU A 34 -1.22 0.48 8.70
C LEU A 34 -2.02 -0.80 8.44
N LEU A 35 -1.70 -1.57 7.39
CA LEU A 35 -2.34 -2.85 7.12
C LEU A 35 -2.11 -3.86 8.26
N ILE A 36 -0.88 -3.94 8.76
CA ILE A 36 -0.53 -4.82 9.89
C ILE A 36 -1.29 -4.38 11.16
N GLY A 37 -1.26 -3.09 11.49
CA GLY A 37 -1.97 -2.55 12.65
C GLY A 37 -3.49 -2.76 12.55
N PHE A 38 -4.05 -2.54 11.36
CA PHE A 38 -5.46 -2.76 11.08
C PHE A 38 -5.88 -4.22 11.24
N PHE A 39 -5.04 -5.17 10.79
CA PHE A 39 -5.28 -6.59 11.01
C PHE A 39 -5.37 -6.95 12.49
N PHE A 40 -4.39 -6.51 13.29
CA PHE A 40 -4.40 -6.79 14.73
C PHE A 40 -5.56 -6.12 15.45
N TYR A 41 -5.88 -4.87 15.08
CA TYR A 41 -7.02 -4.15 15.65
C TYR A 41 -8.34 -4.84 15.31
N ALA A 42 -8.54 -5.25 14.05
CA ALA A 42 -9.73 -5.98 13.63
C ALA A 42 -9.86 -7.33 14.36
N GLN A 43 -8.76 -8.04 14.60
CA GLN A 43 -8.75 -9.27 15.39
C GLN A 43 -9.07 -9.02 16.88
N TYR A 44 -8.57 -7.93 17.44
CA TYR A 44 -8.89 -7.51 18.80
C TYR A 44 -10.38 -7.19 18.95
N GLU A 45 -10.94 -6.38 18.04
CA GLU A 45 -12.38 -6.06 18.04
C GLU A 45 -13.25 -7.30 17.84
N ALA A 46 -12.86 -8.22 16.94
CA ALA A 46 -13.56 -9.48 16.73
C ALA A 46 -13.63 -10.36 17.98
N LYS A 47 -12.59 -10.32 18.83
CA LYS A 47 -12.58 -11.03 20.13
C LYS A 47 -13.45 -10.31 21.17
N LYS A 48 -13.47 -8.98 21.15
CA LYS A 48 -14.23 -8.15 22.10
C LYS A 48 -15.73 -8.14 21.83
N TYR A 49 -16.12 -8.06 20.56
CA TYR A 49 -17.52 -8.00 20.13
C TYR A 49 -17.89 -9.27 19.36
N LYS A 50 -18.64 -10.18 20.01
CA LYS A 50 -19.13 -11.44 19.39
C LYS A 50 -20.13 -11.23 18.23
N GLN A 51 -20.48 -9.99 17.93
CA GLN A 51 -21.37 -9.61 16.84
C GLN A 51 -20.66 -9.60 15.48
N CYS A 52 -19.32 -9.52 15.46
CA CYS A 52 -18.55 -9.67 14.23
C CYS A 52 -18.65 -11.13 13.75
N THR A 53 -19.47 -11.36 12.74
CA THR A 53 -19.60 -12.67 12.11
C THR A 53 -18.30 -13.06 11.41
N SER A 54 -18.04 -14.36 11.29
CA SER A 54 -16.91 -14.92 10.53
C SER A 54 -16.83 -14.40 9.09
N CYS A 55 -17.97 -14.04 8.49
CA CYS A 55 -18.04 -13.42 7.16
C CYS A 55 -17.38 -12.02 7.12
N GLN A 56 -17.59 -11.20 8.15
CA GLN A 56 -17.07 -9.84 8.21
C GLN A 56 -15.54 -9.81 8.36
N ILE A 57 -15.00 -10.73 9.17
CA ILE A 57 -13.55 -10.94 9.33
C ILE A 57 -12.95 -11.48 8.03
N GLY A 58 -13.62 -12.44 7.38
CA GLY A 58 -13.20 -12.97 6.07
C GLY A 58 -13.13 -11.89 5.00
N ASN A 59 -14.13 -11.01 4.92
CA ASN A 59 -14.15 -9.89 3.98
C ASN A 59 -13.00 -8.90 4.25
N GLN A 60 -12.74 -8.58 5.52
CA GLN A 60 -11.60 -7.73 5.92
C GLN A 60 -10.26 -8.32 5.47
N ILE A 61 -10.02 -9.60 5.72
CA ILE A 61 -8.80 -10.30 5.30
C ILE A 61 -8.71 -10.32 3.76
N GLY A 62 -9.82 -10.56 3.06
CA GLY A 62 -9.87 -10.55 1.60
C GLY A 62 -9.52 -9.18 1.01
N ILE A 63 -10.01 -8.08 1.59
CA ILE A 63 -9.67 -6.72 1.18
C ILE A 63 -8.18 -6.44 1.43
N MET A 64 -7.66 -6.85 2.60
CA MET A 64 -6.23 -6.71 2.91
C MET A 64 -5.35 -7.47 1.91
N ALA A 65 -5.68 -8.72 1.61
CA ALA A 65 -4.95 -9.54 0.64
C ALA A 65 -4.97 -8.89 -0.75
N LYS A 66 -6.13 -8.42 -1.23
CA LYS A 66 -6.24 -7.70 -2.50
C LYS A 66 -5.37 -6.45 -2.54
N ARG A 67 -5.33 -5.68 -1.44
CA ARG A 67 -4.49 -4.47 -1.34
C ARG A 67 -3.01 -4.81 -1.36
N LEU A 68 -2.57 -5.86 -0.66
CA LEU A 68 -1.17 -6.32 -0.71
C LEU A 68 -0.75 -6.80 -2.09
N VAL A 69 -1.61 -7.58 -2.76
CA VAL A 69 -1.38 -8.06 -4.14
C VAL A 69 -1.28 -6.92 -5.13
N ALA A 70 -1.97 -5.80 -4.94
CA ALA A 70 -1.80 -4.61 -5.78
C ALA A 70 -0.53 -3.82 -5.42
N LEU A 71 -0.20 -3.72 -4.14
CA LEU A 71 0.89 -2.89 -3.65
C LEU A 71 2.28 -3.47 -3.98
N ILE A 72 2.45 -4.79 -3.90
CA ILE A 72 3.73 -5.47 -4.19
C ILE A 72 4.20 -5.24 -5.63
N PRO A 73 3.41 -5.55 -6.69
CA PRO A 73 3.82 -5.32 -8.07
C PRO A 73 4.09 -3.85 -8.37
N LEU A 74 3.29 -2.95 -7.81
CA LEU A 74 3.45 -1.51 -8.02
C LEU A 74 4.73 -0.97 -7.36
N ALA A 75 5.07 -1.45 -6.16
CA ALA A 75 6.32 -1.12 -5.49
C ALA A 75 7.53 -1.65 -6.28
N ILE A 76 7.45 -2.88 -6.80
CA ILE A 76 8.47 -3.47 -7.66
C ILE A 76 8.63 -2.64 -8.95
N ALA A 77 7.52 -2.30 -9.61
CA ALA A 77 7.55 -1.51 -10.83
C ALA A 77 8.13 -0.10 -10.59
N SER A 78 7.75 0.54 -9.48
CA SER A 78 8.31 1.83 -9.06
C SER A 78 9.83 1.75 -8.85
N TYR A 79 10.32 0.68 -8.23
CA TYR A 79 11.76 0.44 -8.08
C TYR A 79 12.47 0.24 -9.43
N PHE A 80 11.93 -0.56 -10.35
CA PHE A 80 12.62 -0.79 -11.64
C PHE A 80 12.59 0.42 -12.59
N ILE A 81 11.53 1.24 -12.53
CA ILE A 81 11.32 2.32 -13.50
C ILE A 81 11.87 3.67 -13.00
N LEU A 82 11.79 3.94 -11.70
CA LEU A 82 12.07 5.26 -11.14
C LEU A 82 13.30 5.31 -10.25
N ASN A 83 13.89 4.17 -9.90
CA ASN A 83 15.07 4.16 -9.06
C ASN A 83 16.22 4.89 -9.78
N PRO A 84 16.68 6.03 -9.25
CA PRO A 84 17.84 6.72 -9.79
C PRO A 84 19.08 5.92 -9.37
N SER A 85 19.45 4.92 -10.16
CA SER A 85 20.77 4.29 -10.11
C SER A 85 21.80 5.15 -10.82
#